data_AF-A0A7W9F1Q7-F1
#
_entry.id   AF-A0A7W9F1Q7-F1
#
_cell.length_a   1.000
_cell.length_b   1.000
_cell.length_c   1.000
_cell.angle_alpha   90.00
_cell.angle_beta   90.00
_cell.angle_gamma   90.00
#
_symmetry.space_group_name_H-M   'P 1'
#
loop_
_entity.id
_entity.type
_entity.pdbx_description
1 polymer ?
#
loop_
_entity_poly.entity_id
_entity_poly.type
_entity_poly.pdbx_seq_one_letter_code
_entity_poly.pdbx_strand_id
1 'polypeptide(L)'
;MTGTNTLPSPDANLGQSALLLVESLIHALVERAVLPLDEAIEIALTACDVLHGANLEIGLDEAECARSAAPLKAIHASLQVDKNPARTQA
;
A
#
# COMPACT_ATOMS: atom_id res chain seq x y z
N MET A 1 17.73 34.16 -6.89
CA MET A 1 16.94 33.19 -6.10
C MET A 1 15.94 32.56 -7.06
N THR A 2 16.38 31.56 -7.83
CA THR A 2 15.54 30.83 -8.79
C THR A 2 15.08 29.55 -8.13
N GLY A 3 13.80 29.49 -7.76
CA GLY A 3 13.17 28.27 -7.27
C GLY A 3 13.10 27.23 -8.39
N THR A 4 13.80 26.12 -8.23
CA THR A 4 13.62 24.95 -9.10
C THR A 4 12.29 24.31 -8.74
N ASN A 5 11.22 24.72 -9.42
CA ASN A 5 9.94 24.03 -9.40
C ASN A 5 10.10 22.73 -10.19
N THR A 6 10.73 21.72 -9.58
CA THR A 6 10.76 20.35 -10.10
C THR A 6 9.34 19.82 -10.01
N LEU A 7 8.58 19.94 -11.10
CA LEU A 7 7.33 19.21 -11.26
C LEU A 7 7.65 17.71 -11.03
N PRO A 8 6.84 16.99 -10.23
CA PRO A 8 7.08 15.58 -9.97
C PRO A 8 7.16 14.82 -11.30
N SER A 9 8.16 13.93 -11.42
CA SER A 9 8.33 13.09 -12.60
C SER A 9 7.01 12.35 -12.90
N PRO A 10 6.56 12.27 -14.17
CA PRO A 10 5.34 11.55 -14.54
C PRO A 10 5.32 10.11 -14.03
N ASP A 11 6.49 9.47 -13.89
CA ASP A 11 6.62 8.11 -13.35
C ASP A 11 6.24 8.01 -11.87
N ALA A 12 6.49 9.08 -11.08
CA ALA A 12 6.08 9.15 -9.68
C ALA A 12 4.55 9.18 -9.54
N ASN A 13 3.85 9.80 -10.51
CA ASN A 13 2.40 9.89 -10.52
C ASN A 13 1.73 8.59 -11.01
N LEU A 14 2.40 7.83 -11.89
CA LEU A 14 1.88 6.54 -12.37
C LEU A 14 1.83 5.52 -11.24
N GLY A 15 2.89 5.42 -10.43
CA GLY A 15 2.93 4.53 -9.27
C GLY A 15 1.83 4.84 -8.26
N GLN A 16 1.64 6.13 -7.94
CA GLN A 16 0.58 6.55 -7.01
C GLN A 16 -0.83 6.26 -7.55
N SER A 17 -1.05 6.47 -8.85
CA SER A 17 -2.35 6.22 -9.48
C SER A 17 -2.70 4.73 -9.52
N ALA A 18 -1.71 3.87 -9.80
CA ALA A 18 -1.89 2.41 -9.74
C ALA A 18 -2.21 1.94 -8.31
N LEU A 19 -1.51 2.48 -7.30
CA LEU A 19 -1.77 2.16 -5.90
C LEU A 19 -3.18 2.55 -5.47
N LEU A 20 -3.64 3.77 -5.82
CA LEU A 20 -5.00 4.22 -5.53
C LEU A 20 -6.06 3.36 -6.20
N LEU A 21 -5.81 2.92 -7.44
CA LEU A 21 -6.73 2.02 -8.15
C LEU A 21 -6.82 0.66 -7.44
N VAL A 22 -5.69 0.09 -7.03
CA VAL A 22 -5.64 -1.19 -6.30
C VAL A 22 -6.35 -1.08 -4.95
N GLU A 23 -6.09 -0.02 -4.18
CA GLU A 23 -6.77 0.23 -2.90
C GLU A 23 -8.28 0.35 -3.09
N SER A 24 -8.72 1.16 -4.06
CA SER A 24 -10.14 1.36 -4.36
C SER A 24 -10.82 0.06 -4.81
N LEU A 25 -10.12 -0.78 -5.59
CA LEU A 25 -10.63 -2.07 -6.02
C LEU A 25 -10.83 -3.01 -4.83
N ILE A 26 -9.86 -3.08 -3.91
CA ILE A 26 -9.96 -3.93 -2.72
C ILE A 26 -11.15 -3.49 -1.86
N HIS A 27 -11.30 -2.18 -1.59
CA HIS A 27 -12.46 -1.67 -0.85
C HIS A 27 -13.79 -2.03 -1.55
N ALA A 28 -13.89 -1.85 -2.87
CA ALA A 28 -15.10 -2.22 -3.61
C ALA A 28 -15.42 -3.72 -3.55
N LEU A 29 -14.41 -4.60 -3.50
CA LEU A 29 -14.61 -6.05 -3.34
C LEU A 29 -15.10 -6.41 -1.93
N VAL A 30 -14.59 -5.72 -0.91
CA VAL A 30 -15.03 -5.86 0.48
C VAL A 30 -16.47 -5.37 0.66
N GLU A 31 -16.78 -4.16 0.18
CA GLU A 31 -18.13 -3.58 0.26
C GLU A 31 -19.19 -4.45 -0.44
N ARG A 32 -18.81 -5.11 -1.54
CA ARG A 32 -19.68 -6.02 -2.29
C ARG A 32 -19.72 -7.44 -1.71
N ALA A 33 -19.06 -7.70 -0.58
CA ALA A 33 -18.94 -9.00 0.06
C ALA A 33 -18.38 -10.11 -0.86
N VAL A 34 -17.56 -9.74 -1.85
CA VAL A 34 -16.86 -10.69 -2.72
C VAL A 34 -15.59 -11.20 -2.06
N LEU A 35 -14.93 -10.34 -1.27
CA LEU A 35 -13.74 -10.64 -0.49
C LEU A 35 -13.99 -10.22 0.97
N PRO A 36 -13.94 -11.13 1.96
CA PRO A 36 -14.03 -10.76 3.37
C PRO A 36 -12.93 -9.77 3.77
N LEU A 37 -13.25 -8.80 4.63
CA LEU A 37 -12.28 -7.79 5.08
C LEU A 37 -11.04 -8.40 5.73
N ASP A 38 -11.22 -9.44 6.56
CA ASP A 38 -10.10 -10.13 7.20
C ASP A 38 -9.18 -10.80 6.16
N GLU A 39 -9.75 -11.36 5.10
CA GLU A 39 -8.98 -11.96 4.01
C GLU A 39 -8.23 -10.88 3.20
N ALA A 40 -8.85 -9.72 2.95
CA ALA A 40 -8.18 -8.59 2.32
C ALA A 40 -6.97 -8.09 3.12
N ILE A 41 -7.10 -8.02 4.45
CA ILE A 41 -6.01 -7.67 5.37
C ILE A 41 -4.88 -8.70 5.28
N GLU A 42 -5.20 -9.99 5.33
CA GLU A 42 -4.22 -11.07 5.24
C GLU A 42 -3.48 -11.08 3.89
N ILE A 43 -4.19 -10.82 2.79
CA ILE A 43 -3.60 -10.68 1.44
C ILE A 43 -2.57 -9.55 1.42
N ALA A 44 -2.91 -8.38 1.96
CA ALA A 44 -2.00 -7.23 1.99
C ALA A 44 -0.75 -7.50 2.83
N LEU A 45 -0.90 -8.20 3.96
CA LEU A 45 0.23 -8.62 4.79
C LEU A 45 1.11 -9.65 4.07
N THR A 46 0.49 -10.67 3.47
CA THR A 46 1.20 -11.69 2.69
C THR A 46 1.99 -11.06 1.54
N ALA A 47 1.42 -10.06 0.85
CA ALA A 47 2.13 -9.34 -0.19
C ALA A 47 3.36 -8.59 0.34
N CYS A 48 3.32 -8.05 1.56
CA CYS A 48 4.49 -7.43 2.20
C CYS A 48 5.59 -8.46 2.43
N ASP A 49 5.25 -9.64 2.96
CA ASP A 49 6.21 -10.69 3.26
C ASP A 49 6.84 -11.26 1.99
N VAL A 50 6.04 -11.49 0.94
CA VAL A 50 6.52 -11.95 -0.38
C VAL A 50 7.47 -10.93 -0.99
N LEU A 51 7.10 -9.64 -0.97
CA LEU A 51 7.96 -8.57 -1.50
C LEU A 51 9.27 -8.46 -0.71
N HIS A 52 9.20 -8.57 0.62
CA HIS A 52 10.39 -8.56 1.47
C HIS A 52 11.34 -9.72 1.12
N GLY A 53 10.82 -10.94 0.99
CA GLY A 53 11.61 -12.10 0.56
C GLY A 53 12.28 -11.87 -0.80
N ALA A 54 11.52 -11.42 -1.80
CA ALA A 54 12.04 -11.14 -3.13
C ALA A 54 13.13 -10.05 -3.14
N ASN A 55 12.98 -9.02 -2.29
CA ASN A 55 13.97 -7.96 -2.16
C ASN A 55 15.28 -8.43 -1.52
N LEU A 56 15.20 -9.28 -0.50
CA LEU A 56 16.39 -9.88 0.10
C LEU A 56 17.12 -10.79 -0.89
N GLU A 57 16.38 -11.53 -1.73
CA GLU A 57 16.97 -12.40 -2.77
C GLU A 57 17.80 -11.63 -3.79
N ILE A 58 17.42 -10.38 -4.11
CA ILE A 58 18.18 -9.50 -5.01
C ILE A 58 19.24 -8.66 -4.28
N GLY A 59 19.40 -8.86 -2.97
CA GLY A 59 20.47 -8.24 -2.17
C GLY A 59 20.17 -6.84 -1.65
N LEU A 60 18.91 -6.42 -1.58
CA LEU A 60 18.55 -5.16 -0.93
C LEU A 60 18.75 -5.25 0.58
N ASP A 61 19.09 -4.13 1.19
CA ASP A 61 19.17 -4.03 2.65
C ASP A 61 17.79 -3.85 3.30
N GLU A 62 17.74 -3.92 4.64
CA GLU A 62 16.50 -3.82 5.41
C GLU A 62 15.78 -2.47 5.20
N ALA A 63 16.53 -1.38 5.02
CA ALA A 63 15.95 -0.05 4.81
C ALA A 63 15.35 0.09 3.41
N GLU A 64 15.99 -0.50 2.39
CA GLU A 64 15.48 -0.63 1.03
C GLU A 64 14.24 -1.52 0.96
N CYS A 65 14.24 -2.64 1.67
CA CYS A 65 13.07 -3.49 1.82
C CYS A 65 11.91 -2.74 2.50
N ALA A 66 12.18 -2.01 3.58
CA ALA A 66 11.16 -1.24 4.28
C ALA A 66 10.56 -0.13 3.40
N ARG A 67 11.38 0.56 2.60
CA ARG A 67 10.94 1.61 1.67
C ARG A 67 10.08 1.07 0.54
N SER A 68 10.49 -0.03 -0.09
CA SER A 68 9.74 -0.65 -1.18
C SER A 68 8.41 -1.24 -0.72
N ALA A 69 8.32 -1.76 0.51
CA ALA A 69 7.08 -2.26 1.10
C ALA A 69 6.14 -1.17 1.63
N ALA A 70 6.56 0.10 1.70
CA ALA A 70 5.76 1.18 2.28
C ALA A 70 4.35 1.33 1.67
N PRO A 71 4.15 1.21 0.34
CA PRO A 71 2.81 1.28 -0.24
C PRO A 71 1.88 0.15 0.19
N LEU A 72 2.38 -1.09 0.24
CA LEU A 72 1.59 -2.25 0.70
C LEU A 72 1.22 -2.12 2.18
N LYS A 73 2.16 -1.59 2.99
CA LYS A 73 1.89 -1.27 4.41
C LYS A 73 0.82 -0.19 4.57
N ALA A 74 0.79 0.80 3.67
CA ALA A 74 -0.25 1.83 3.68
C ALA A 74 -1.64 1.23 3.38
N ILE A 75 -1.74 0.38 2.36
CA ILE A 75 -3.00 -0.34 2.03
C ILE A 75 -3.45 -1.21 3.22
N HIS A 76 -2.54 -2.01 3.80
CA HIS A 76 -2.84 -2.81 4.97
C HIS A 76 -3.34 -1.96 6.15
N ALA A 77 -2.71 -0.81 6.41
CA ALA A 77 -3.14 0.11 7.46
C ALA A 77 -4.53 0.70 7.19
N SER A 78 -4.85 1.02 5.93
CA SER A 78 -6.16 1.51 5.48
C SER A 78 -7.26 0.49 5.82
N LEU A 79 -7.07 -0.77 5.43
CA LEU A 79 -8.01 -1.86 5.71
C LEU A 79 -8.20 -2.14 7.20
N GLN A 80 -7.17 -1.96 8.02
CA GLN A 80 -7.26 -2.11 9.48
C GLN A 80 -8.14 -1.02 10.12
N VAL A 81 -8.22 0.17 9.52
CA VAL A 81 -9.16 1.22 9.97
C VAL A 81 -10.60 0.78 9.74
N ASP A 82 -10.90 0.18 8.58
CA ASP A 82 -12.25 -0.33 8.28
C ASP A 82 -12.69 -1.43 9.23
N LYS A 83 -11.74 -2.23 9.73
CA LYS A 83 -12.01 -3.27 10.75
C LYS A 83 -12.38 -2.67 12.10
N ASN A 84 -11.92 -1.46 12.41
CA ASN A 84 -12.21 -0.76 13.65
C ASN A 84 -12.60 0.72 13.39
N PRO A 85 -13.82 0.97 12.86
CA PRO A 85 -14.24 2.30 12.44
C PRO A 85 -14.36 3.30 13.61
N ALA A 86 -14.33 2.81 14.86
CA ALA A 86 -14.42 3.63 16.07
C ALA A 86 -13.16 4.49 16.36
N ARG A 87 -12.04 4.29 15.65
CA ARG A 87 -10.79 5.04 15.88
C ARG A 87 -10.67 6.38 15.14
N THR A 88 -11.60 6.70 14.24
CA THR A 88 -11.50 7.88 13.35
C THR A 88 -12.27 9.11 13.85
N GLN A 89 -12.88 9.06 15.04
CA GLN A 89 -13.67 10.17 15.62
C GLN A 89 -13.15 10.71 16.97
N ALA A 90 -11.88 10.48 17.32
CA ALA A 90 -11.27 11.00 18.55
C ALA A 90 -10.29 12.14 18.28
#